data_AF-A0A655RYZ1-F1
#
_entry.id   AF-A0A655RYZ1-F1
#
_cell.length_a   1.000
_cell.length_b   1.000
_cell.length_c   1.000
_cell.angle_alpha   90.00
_cell.angle_beta   90.00
_cell.angle_gamma   90.00
#
_symmetry.space_group_name_H-M   'P 1'
#
loop_
_entity.id
_entity.type
_entity.pdbx_description
1 polymer ?
#
loop_
_entity_poly.entity_id
_entity_poly.type
_entity_poly.pdbx_seq_one_letter_code
_entity_poly.pdbx_strand_id
1 'polypeptide(L)'
;MDKFITDTLGEAARKHYSIVIDNPAEAARIMSNAMPLVRQHRKDKEDAYSFNWSLKIEPEFQLPFEPNHESMANLDLHLNQRPEVLAANLRRAFSGVVAGNVKAEGIREIERHGPFEMHGDPVLMKKMDQLLNDFVAQNRMKLPGGSAYEPCYKIVT
;
A
#
# COMPACT_ATOMS: atom_id res chain seq x y z
N MET A 1 -9.17 1.65 -7.55
CA MET A 1 -7.80 2.05 -7.18
C MET A 1 -7.62 3.57 -7.18
N ASP A 2 -7.67 4.26 -8.33
CA ASP A 2 -7.50 5.74 -8.39
C ASP A 2 -8.34 6.51 -7.37
N LYS A 3 -9.65 6.22 -7.34
CA LYS A 3 -10.57 6.79 -6.37
C LYS A 3 -10.17 6.54 -4.91
N PHE A 4 -9.65 5.36 -4.58
CA PHE A 4 -9.17 5.07 -3.21
C PHE A 4 -7.99 5.97 -2.86
N ILE A 5 -7.02 6.14 -3.77
CA ILE A 5 -5.87 7.01 -3.55
C ILE A 5 -6.31 8.47 -3.34
N THR A 6 -7.17 9.02 -4.20
CA THR A 6 -7.60 10.42 -4.06
C THR A 6 -8.51 10.66 -2.86
N ASP A 7 -9.36 9.69 -2.53
CA ASP A 7 -10.27 9.80 -1.37
C ASP A 7 -9.50 9.68 -0.03
N THR A 8 -8.27 9.14 -0.03
CA THR A 8 -7.47 8.91 1.19
C THR A 8 -6.29 9.85 1.31
N LEU A 9 -5.49 10.00 0.25
CA LEU A 9 -4.28 10.83 0.22
C LEU A 9 -4.51 12.22 -0.39
N GLY A 10 -5.74 12.47 -0.87
CA GLY A 10 -6.15 13.72 -1.50
C GLY A 10 -5.82 13.79 -3.00
N GLU A 11 -6.44 14.76 -3.68
CA GLU A 11 -6.24 15.02 -5.12
C GLU A 11 -4.78 15.34 -5.48
N ALA A 12 -4.01 15.88 -4.53
CA ALA A 12 -2.58 16.16 -4.72
C ALA A 12 -1.77 14.90 -5.05
N ALA A 13 -2.23 13.69 -4.69
CA ALA A 13 -1.56 12.45 -5.03
C ALA A 13 -1.55 12.17 -6.54
N ARG A 14 -2.58 12.63 -7.27
CA ARG A 14 -2.74 12.37 -8.71
C ARG A 14 -1.66 13.02 -9.57
N LYS A 15 -0.93 14.02 -9.06
CA LYS A 15 0.23 14.61 -9.76
C LYS A 15 1.44 13.66 -9.85
N HIS A 16 1.45 12.57 -9.07
CA HIS A 16 2.57 11.63 -8.96
C HIS A 16 2.41 10.38 -9.81
N TYR A 17 1.29 10.21 -10.52
CA TYR A 17 1.08 9.07 -11.41
C TYR A 17 0.16 9.41 -12.58
N SER A 18 0.15 8.55 -13.59
CA SER A 18 -0.79 8.56 -14.71
C SER A 18 -1.32 7.15 -14.95
N ILE A 19 -2.52 7.02 -15.51
CA ILE A 19 -3.16 5.73 -15.76
C ILE A 19 -3.17 5.47 -17.27
N VAL A 20 -2.55 4.36 -17.69
CA VAL A 20 -2.54 3.89 -19.08
C VAL A 20 -3.25 2.53 -19.11
N ILE A 21 -4.35 2.44 -19.86
CA ILE A 21 -5.15 1.20 -19.99
C ILE A 21 -4.96 0.65 -21.41
N ASP A 22 -4.72 -0.66 -21.49
CA ASP A 22 -4.63 -1.43 -22.76
C ASP A 22 -3.66 -0.83 -23.81
N ASN A 23 -2.60 -0.17 -23.36
CA ASN A 23 -1.59 0.39 -24.25
C ASN A 23 -0.16 0.17 -23.73
N PRO A 24 0.41 -1.04 -23.95
CA PRO A 24 1.77 -1.36 -23.51
C PRO A 24 2.85 -0.46 -24.13
N ALA A 25 2.65 -0.06 -25.39
CA ALA A 25 3.59 0.81 -26.10
C ALA A 25 3.66 2.21 -25.50
N GLU A 26 2.51 2.77 -25.09
CA GLU A 26 2.46 4.08 -24.41
C GLU A 26 3.13 4.02 -23.05
N ALA A 27 2.85 3.00 -22.23
CA ALA A 27 3.53 2.82 -20.94
C ALA A 27 5.06 2.78 -21.11
N ALA A 28 5.57 2.03 -22.11
CA ALA A 28 7.00 1.96 -22.42
C ALA A 28 7.56 3.30 -22.93
N ARG A 29 6.80 4.02 -23.77
CA ARG A 29 7.19 5.33 -24.32
C ARG A 29 7.33 6.38 -23.22
N ILE A 30 6.40 6.44 -22.27
CA ILE A 30 6.45 7.34 -21.12
C ILE A 30 7.75 7.10 -20.32
N MET A 31 8.06 5.83 -20.02
CA MET A 31 9.28 5.47 -19.29
C MET A 31 10.55 5.86 -20.06
N SER A 32 10.62 5.53 -21.35
CA SER A 32 11.76 5.88 -22.22
C SER A 32 12.00 7.40 -22.29
N ASN A 33 10.93 8.16 -22.49
CA ASN A 33 10.97 9.62 -22.59
C ASN A 33 11.32 10.30 -21.26
N ALA A 34 11.07 9.66 -20.12
CA ALA A 34 11.47 10.17 -18.80
C ALA A 34 12.97 10.00 -18.51
N MET A 35 13.69 9.10 -19.22
CA MET A 35 15.09 8.81 -18.91
C MET A 35 16.04 10.02 -19.05
N PRO A 36 15.95 10.88 -20.09
CA PRO A 36 16.72 12.11 -20.14
C PRO A 36 16.47 13.03 -18.94
N LEU A 37 15.21 13.15 -18.48
CA LEU A 37 14.84 13.96 -17.32
C LEU A 37 15.43 13.38 -16.03
N VAL A 38 15.37 12.06 -15.84
CA VAL A 38 15.99 11.39 -14.68
C VAL A 38 17.50 11.63 -14.66
N ARG A 39 18.18 11.47 -15.80
CA ARG A 39 19.64 11.73 -15.90
C ARG A 39 19.98 13.18 -15.60
N GLN A 40 19.16 14.13 -16.06
CA GLN A 40 19.37 15.54 -15.77
C GLN A 40 19.16 15.84 -14.29
N HIS A 41 18.07 15.37 -13.69
CA HIS A 41 17.81 15.54 -12.25
C HIS A 41 18.96 14.99 -11.39
N ARG A 42 19.52 13.81 -11.71
CA ARG A 42 20.66 13.27 -10.97
C ARG A 42 21.90 14.16 -11.09
N LYS A 43 22.20 14.70 -12.28
CA LYS A 43 23.28 15.67 -12.48
C LYS A 43 23.05 16.95 -11.67
N ASP A 44 21.84 17.50 -11.70
CA ASP A 44 21.47 18.72 -10.98
C ASP A 44 21.58 18.57 -9.45
N LYS A 45 21.51 17.33 -8.95
CA LYS A 45 21.64 16.98 -7.52
C LYS A 45 23.02 16.43 -7.15
N GLU A 46 23.95 16.36 -8.11
CA GLU A 46 25.25 15.69 -7.94
C GLU A 46 25.11 14.24 -7.42
N ASP A 47 24.03 13.57 -7.83
CA ASP A 47 23.64 12.23 -7.38
C ASP A 47 24.05 11.16 -8.39
N ALA A 48 24.16 9.90 -7.93
CA ALA A 48 24.52 8.77 -8.78
C ALA A 48 23.37 8.43 -9.75
N TYR A 49 23.70 7.85 -10.92
CA TYR A 49 22.66 7.33 -11.83
C TYR A 49 22.06 6.01 -11.31
N SER A 50 22.88 5.17 -10.70
CA SER A 50 22.48 3.80 -10.31
C SER A 50 21.87 3.68 -8.91
N PHE A 51 21.96 4.73 -8.09
CA PHE A 51 21.32 4.80 -6.78
C PHE A 51 20.85 6.23 -6.53
N ASN A 52 19.67 6.41 -5.94
CA ASN A 52 19.06 7.73 -5.76
C ASN A 52 19.25 8.20 -4.31
N TRP A 53 20.41 8.78 -3.99
CA TRP A 53 20.72 9.25 -2.64
C TRP A 53 19.91 10.49 -2.25
N SER A 54 19.55 11.31 -3.25
CA SER A 54 18.78 12.55 -3.04
C SER A 54 17.30 12.31 -2.72
N LEU A 55 16.79 11.08 -2.89
CA LEU A 55 15.43 10.73 -2.52
C LEU A 55 15.28 10.73 -0.99
N LYS A 56 14.56 11.71 -0.47
CA LYS A 56 14.20 11.76 0.94
C LYS A 56 13.13 10.72 1.25
N ILE A 57 13.47 9.77 2.11
CA ILE A 57 12.53 8.78 2.67
C ILE A 57 12.42 9.04 4.17
N GLU A 58 11.23 9.33 4.67
CA GLU A 58 11.03 9.57 6.10
C GLU A 58 11.17 8.27 6.92
N PRO A 59 11.60 8.36 8.20
CA PRO A 59 11.80 7.18 9.07
C PRO A 59 10.57 6.28 9.14
N GLU A 60 9.37 6.86 9.10
CA GLU A 60 8.12 6.11 9.11
C GLU A 60 8.00 5.08 7.99
N PHE A 61 8.65 5.31 6.84
CA PHE A 61 8.70 4.37 5.71
C PHE A 61 9.84 3.36 5.78
N GLN A 62 10.81 3.56 6.66
CA GLN A 62 12.00 2.71 6.81
C GLN A 62 11.88 1.73 7.98
N LEU A 63 11.16 2.13 9.04
CA LEU A 63 10.99 1.31 10.22
C LEU A 63 10.36 -0.05 9.85
N PRO A 64 11.01 -1.17 10.25
CA PRO A 64 10.42 -2.50 10.16
C PRO A 64 9.06 -2.52 10.84
N PHE A 65 8.13 -3.27 10.26
CA PHE A 65 6.80 -3.47 10.82
C PHE A 65 6.58 -4.97 10.94
N GLU A 66 6.42 -5.44 12.17
CA GLU A 66 6.17 -6.84 12.52
C GLU A 66 4.66 -6.99 12.78
N PRO A 67 3.89 -7.56 11.84
CA PRO A 67 2.44 -7.58 11.97
C PRO A 67 1.98 -8.63 12.99
N ASN A 68 1.28 -8.16 14.01
CA ASN A 68 0.58 -8.93 15.03
C ASN A 68 -0.70 -8.16 15.44
N HIS A 69 -1.56 -8.73 16.29
CA HIS A 69 -2.84 -8.11 16.66
C HIS A 69 -2.68 -6.73 17.31
N GLU A 70 -1.67 -6.54 18.15
CA GLU A 70 -1.39 -5.27 18.81
C GLU A 70 -0.93 -4.20 17.81
N SER A 71 0.08 -4.50 17.00
CA SER A 71 0.66 -3.56 16.03
C SER A 71 -0.34 -3.18 14.94
N MET A 72 -1.22 -4.11 14.53
CA MET A 72 -2.29 -3.86 13.56
C MET A 72 -3.40 -3.00 14.15
N ALA A 73 -3.79 -3.25 15.41
CA ALA A 73 -4.75 -2.42 16.12
C ALA A 73 -4.21 -1.01 16.40
N ASN A 74 -2.90 -0.85 16.65
CA ASN A 74 -2.28 0.44 16.95
C ASN A 74 -2.02 1.34 15.72
N LEU A 75 -2.44 0.92 14.51
CA LEU A 75 -2.27 1.74 13.31
C LEU A 75 -3.17 2.99 13.35
N ASP A 76 -2.59 4.17 13.20
CA ASP A 76 -3.37 5.40 13.08
C ASP A 76 -3.96 5.55 11.68
N LEU A 77 -5.20 5.09 11.53
CA LEU A 77 -5.98 5.16 10.29
C LEU A 77 -7.08 6.23 10.38
N HIS A 78 -6.77 7.41 10.93
CA HIS A 78 -7.67 8.56 10.92
C HIS A 78 -7.32 9.55 9.80
N LEU A 79 -8.27 10.39 9.39
CA LEU A 79 -8.04 11.39 8.33
C LEU A 79 -7.37 12.67 8.85
N ASN A 80 -7.32 12.88 10.17
CA ASN A 80 -6.76 14.10 10.78
C ASN A 80 -5.23 14.00 10.98
N GLN A 81 -4.52 13.70 9.90
CA GLN A 81 -3.06 13.60 9.88
C GLN A 81 -2.52 14.02 8.52
N ARG A 82 -1.20 14.21 8.42
CA ARG A 82 -0.55 14.50 7.14
C ARG A 82 -0.76 13.31 6.17
N PRO A 83 -1.07 13.54 4.88
CA PRO A 83 -1.31 12.45 3.92
C PRO A 83 -0.17 11.43 3.85
N GLU A 84 1.07 11.88 3.95
CA GLU A 84 2.27 11.03 3.96
C GLU A 84 2.34 10.12 5.19
N VAL A 85 1.85 10.56 6.36
CA VAL A 85 1.78 9.74 7.58
C VAL A 85 0.66 8.70 7.45
N LEU A 86 -0.50 9.11 6.94
CA LEU A 86 -1.59 8.17 6.61
C LEU A 86 -1.13 7.12 5.59
N ALA A 87 -0.38 7.52 4.57
CA ALA A 87 0.20 6.59 3.59
C ALA A 87 1.17 5.59 4.24
N ALA A 88 1.96 6.02 5.23
CA ALA A 88 2.84 5.12 5.97
C ALA A 88 2.06 4.09 6.80
N ASN A 89 0.95 4.49 7.44
CA ASN A 89 0.08 3.57 8.18
C ASN A 89 -0.70 2.63 7.27
N LEU A 90 -1.23 3.11 6.14
CA LEU A 90 -1.85 2.26 5.12
C LEU A 90 -0.86 1.23 4.56
N ARG A 91 0.39 1.64 4.32
CA ARG A 91 1.47 0.71 3.90
C ARG A 91 1.67 -0.40 4.92
N ARG A 92 1.66 -0.10 6.22
CA ARG A 92 1.76 -1.09 7.30
C ARG A 92 0.53 -2.02 7.33
N ALA A 93 -0.68 -1.47 7.21
CA ALA A 93 -1.93 -2.24 7.16
C ALA A 93 -1.90 -3.28 6.02
N PHE A 94 -1.60 -2.87 4.79
CA PHE A 94 -1.48 -3.80 3.66
C PHE A 94 -0.33 -4.79 3.84
N SER A 95 0.78 -4.38 4.46
CA SER A 95 1.88 -5.29 4.81
C SER A 95 1.44 -6.37 5.79
N GLY A 96 0.58 -6.03 6.75
CA GLY A 96 -0.04 -6.98 7.67
C GLY A 96 -0.97 -7.98 6.99
N VAL A 97 -1.83 -7.52 6.07
CA VAL A 97 -2.68 -8.41 5.25
C VAL A 97 -1.83 -9.40 4.44
N VAL A 98 -0.73 -8.93 3.83
CA VAL A 98 0.21 -9.82 3.12
C VAL A 98 0.86 -10.81 4.10
N ALA A 99 1.31 -10.36 5.27
CA ALA A 99 1.93 -11.23 6.25
C ALA A 99 0.98 -12.33 6.74
N GLY A 100 -0.26 -11.98 7.08
CA GLY A 100 -1.29 -12.94 7.49
C GLY A 100 -1.68 -13.93 6.41
N ASN A 101 -1.52 -13.58 5.13
CA ASN A 101 -1.87 -14.45 4.00
C ASN A 101 -0.76 -15.42 3.59
N VAL A 102 0.52 -15.02 3.64
CA VAL A 102 1.62 -15.80 3.02
C VAL A 102 2.87 -16.00 3.88
N LYS A 103 3.05 -15.25 4.98
CA LYS A 103 4.24 -15.39 5.82
C LYS A 103 3.96 -16.35 6.96
N ALA A 104 4.86 -17.31 7.20
CA ALA A 104 4.69 -18.33 8.23
C ALA A 104 4.48 -17.77 9.65
N GLU A 105 5.04 -16.61 9.97
CA GLU A 105 4.82 -15.93 11.26
C GLU A 105 3.44 -15.28 11.32
N GLY A 106 3.04 -14.55 10.28
CA GLY A 106 1.72 -13.93 10.21
C GLY A 106 0.58 -14.95 10.20
N ILE A 107 0.70 -16.04 9.42
CA ILE A 107 -0.29 -17.12 9.41
C ILE A 107 -0.47 -17.71 10.81
N ARG A 108 0.63 -17.94 11.56
CA ARG A 108 0.56 -18.44 12.93
C ARG A 108 -0.15 -17.48 13.88
N GLU A 109 0.03 -16.17 13.72
CA GLU A 109 -0.72 -15.17 14.51
C GLU A 109 -2.21 -15.27 14.22
N ILE A 110 -2.61 -15.43 12.96
CA ILE A 110 -4.00 -15.61 12.56
C ILE A 110 -4.60 -16.91 13.10
N GLU A 111 -3.86 -18.02 13.03
CA GLU A 111 -4.30 -19.32 13.56
C GLU A 111 -4.51 -19.29 15.08
N ARG A 112 -3.69 -18.52 15.80
CA ARG A 112 -3.74 -18.45 17.27
C ARG A 112 -4.81 -17.52 17.80
N HIS A 113 -4.98 -16.36 17.17
CA HIS A 113 -5.76 -15.26 17.73
C HIS A 113 -6.90 -14.80 16.80
N GLY A 114 -7.02 -15.38 15.60
CA GLY A 114 -7.99 -14.99 14.58
C GLY A 114 -7.52 -13.81 13.72
N PRO A 115 -8.41 -13.20 12.93
CA PRO A 115 -8.09 -12.11 12.02
C PRO A 115 -7.47 -10.89 12.71
N PHE A 116 -6.59 -10.16 12.01
CA PHE A 116 -6.11 -8.86 12.49
C PHE A 116 -7.24 -7.82 12.47
N GLU A 117 -7.50 -7.21 13.62
CA GLU A 117 -8.48 -6.14 13.73
C GLU A 117 -7.84 -4.78 13.42
N MET A 118 -8.48 -4.00 12.54
CA MET A 118 -8.07 -2.64 12.19
C MET A 118 -9.24 -1.67 12.39
N HIS A 119 -8.98 -0.53 13.01
CA HIS A 119 -9.95 0.55 13.23
C HIS A 119 -9.39 1.89 12.75
N GLY A 120 -10.28 2.88 12.60
CA GLY A 120 -9.91 4.23 12.22
C GLY A 120 -11.12 5.06 11.81
N ASP A 121 -10.90 6.05 10.95
CA ASP A 121 -11.97 6.87 10.39
C ASP A 121 -13.00 5.99 9.64
N PRO A 122 -14.32 6.10 9.94
CA PRO A 122 -15.34 5.24 9.35
C PRO A 122 -15.41 5.32 7.81
N VAL A 123 -15.13 6.48 7.23
CA VAL A 123 -15.16 6.69 5.77
C VAL A 123 -13.96 6.01 5.13
N LEU A 124 -12.77 6.14 5.72
CA LEU A 124 -11.57 5.42 5.29
C LEU A 124 -11.75 3.90 5.43
N MET A 125 -12.23 3.44 6.59
CA MET A 125 -12.41 2.01 6.89
C MET A 125 -13.36 1.36 5.90
N LYS A 126 -14.49 2.00 5.59
CA LYS A 126 -15.43 1.51 4.57
C LYS A 126 -14.81 1.40 3.17
N LYS A 127 -13.96 2.35 2.79
CA LYS A 127 -13.26 2.33 1.48
C LYS A 127 -12.20 1.22 1.44
N MET A 128 -11.49 1.01 2.55
CA MET A 128 -10.49 -0.04 2.67
C MET A 128 -11.14 -1.42 2.62
N ASP A 129 -12.27 -1.61 3.32
CA ASP A 129 -13.03 -2.86 3.30
C ASP A 129 -13.51 -3.19 1.87
N GLN A 130 -14.12 -2.22 1.19
CA GLN A 130 -14.55 -2.40 -0.20
C GLN A 130 -13.36 -2.76 -1.11
N LEU A 131 -12.23 -2.07 -0.99
CA LEU A 131 -11.05 -2.35 -1.81
C LEU A 131 -10.51 -3.78 -1.58
N LEU A 132 -10.47 -4.23 -0.33
CA LEU A 132 -10.01 -5.58 -0.01
C LEU A 132 -11.01 -6.64 -0.49
N ASN A 133 -12.31 -6.39 -0.35
CA ASN A 133 -13.36 -7.26 -0.89
C ASN A 133 -13.31 -7.36 -2.42
N ASP A 134 -13.00 -6.26 -3.11
CA ASP A 134 -12.76 -6.28 -4.56
C ASP A 134 -11.57 -7.18 -4.93
N PHE A 135 -10.50 -7.19 -4.12
CA PHE A 135 -9.37 -8.10 -4.34
C PHE A 135 -9.74 -9.57 -4.12
N VAL A 136 -10.58 -9.88 -3.12
CA VAL A 136 -11.10 -11.23 -2.92
C VAL A 136 -11.94 -11.68 -4.11
N ALA A 137 -12.89 -10.84 -4.53
CA ALA A 137 -13.80 -11.14 -5.65
C ALA A 137 -13.06 -11.31 -6.98
N GLN A 138 -11.94 -10.61 -7.17
CA GLN A 138 -11.09 -10.70 -8.36
C GLN A 138 -9.99 -11.78 -8.24
N ASN A 139 -10.06 -12.66 -7.23
CA ASN A 139 -9.10 -13.73 -6.98
C ASN A 139 -7.64 -13.25 -6.86
N ARG A 140 -7.43 -12.06 -6.26
CA ARG A 140 -6.09 -11.47 -6.08
C ARG A 140 -5.42 -11.82 -4.76
N MET A 141 -6.14 -12.45 -3.82
CA MET A 141 -5.62 -12.83 -2.50
C MET A 141 -4.96 -14.21 -2.45
N LYS A 142 -5.31 -15.11 -3.37
CA LYS A 142 -4.83 -16.50 -3.40
C LYS A 142 -4.85 -17.02 -4.84
N LEU A 143 -3.86 -17.84 -5.20
CA LEU A 143 -3.85 -18.51 -6.50
C LEU A 143 -5.02 -19.52 -6.61
N PRO A 144 -5.54 -19.76 -7.83
CA PRO A 144 -6.55 -20.79 -8.06
C PRO A 144 -6.09 -22.19 -7.60
N GLY A 145 -7.05 -23.05 -7.22
CA GLY A 145 -6.78 -24.47 -6.94
C GLY A 145 -6.77 -24.89 -5.46
N GLY A 146 -7.18 -24.00 -4.54
CA GLY A 146 -7.37 -24.33 -3.13
C GLY A 146 -8.80 -24.09 -2.63
N SER A 147 -8.99 -24.16 -1.31
CA SER A 147 -10.21 -23.68 -0.64
C SER A 147 -10.45 -22.18 -0.88
N ALA A 148 -11.70 -21.74 -0.68
CA ALA A 148 -12.07 -20.34 -0.69
C ALA A 148 -11.13 -19.52 0.23
N TYR A 149 -10.85 -18.28 -0.16
CA TYR A 149 -10.03 -17.38 0.65
C TYR A 149 -10.82 -16.92 1.87
N GLU A 150 -10.26 -17.12 3.05
CA GLU A 150 -10.76 -16.60 4.32
C GLU A 150 -9.93 -15.36 4.70
N PRO A 151 -10.55 -14.18 4.87
CA PRO A 151 -9.82 -12.97 5.21
C PRO A 151 -9.02 -13.09 6.51
N CYS A 152 -7.73 -12.73 6.45
CA CYS A 152 -6.85 -12.62 7.63
C CYS A 152 -7.02 -11.29 8.38
N TYR A 153 -8.00 -10.49 7.99
CA TYR A 153 -8.26 -9.16 8.53
C TYR A 153 -9.75 -8.99 8.85
N LYS A 154 -10.02 -8.05 9.75
CA LYS A 154 -11.37 -7.60 10.10
C LYS A 154 -11.34 -6.10 10.36
N ILE A 155 -12.14 -5.36 9.60
CA ILE A 155 -12.31 -3.93 9.85
C ILE A 155 -13.39 -3.77 10.91
N VAL A 156 -13.02 -3.18 12.03
CA VAL A 156 -13.90 -2.89 13.16
C VAL A 156 -14.34 -1.43 13.07
N THR A 157 -15.64 -1.19 13.21
CA THR A 157 -16.28 0.13 13.13
C THR A 157 -16.71 0.61 14.50
#